data_AF-A0A436VEP4-F1
#
_entry.id   AF-A0A436VEP4-F1
#
_cell.length_a   1.000
_cell.length_b   1.000
_cell.length_c   1.000
_cell.angle_alpha   90.00
_cell.angle_beta   90.00
_cell.angle_gamma   90.00
#
_symmetry.space_group_name_H-M   'P 1'
#
loop_
_entity.id
_entity.type
_entity.pdbx_description
1 polymer ?
#
loop_
_entity_poly.entity_id
_entity_poly.type
_entity_poly.pdbx_seq_one_letter_code
_entity_poly.pdbx_strand_id
1 'polypeptide(L)'
;MAEPSKDRFGAILLRAALWLALLAPLFYSTYGFANWLASRRDDVGSIVFAWERDIPFMAWTIVPYWSINLFYGLSLLLNDTRRGVDRLAGRYLTAQAIAVTCFILFPLRATFVRPEPSG
;
A
#
# COMPACT_ATOMS: atom_id res chain seq x y z
N MET A 1 38.55 -12.85 17.19
CA MET A 1 38.08 -11.54 17.67
C MET A 1 36.82 -11.21 16.86
N ALA A 2 35.64 -11.41 17.46
CA ALA A 2 34.36 -11.36 16.75
C ALA A 2 33.51 -10.21 17.29
N GLU A 3 33.49 -9.08 16.57
CA GLU A 3 32.34 -8.17 16.56
C GLU A 3 32.08 -7.67 15.13
N PRO A 4 31.21 -8.35 14.36
CA PRO A 4 30.71 -7.80 13.10
C PRO A 4 29.17 -7.78 12.99
N SER A 5 28.41 -7.98 14.08
CA SER A 5 26.94 -8.10 14.00
C SER A 5 26.21 -6.75 13.99
N LYS A 6 26.67 -5.78 14.79
CA LYS A 6 25.98 -4.49 14.98
C LYS A 6 26.02 -3.60 13.75
N ASP A 7 27.18 -3.52 13.08
CA ASP A 7 27.37 -2.73 11.86
C ASP A 7 26.53 -3.28 10.68
N ARG A 8 26.37 -4.61 10.65
CA ARG A 8 25.54 -5.28 9.65
C ARG A 8 24.06 -4.96 9.84
N PHE A 9 23.58 -5.05 11.07
CA PHE A 9 22.20 -4.75 11.41
C PHE A 9 21.85 -3.27 11.14
N GLY A 10 22.68 -2.33 11.59
CA GLY A 10 22.46 -0.91 11.34
C GLY A 10 22.38 -0.57 9.85
N ALA A 11 23.19 -1.22 9.03
CA ALA A 11 23.16 -0.99 7.60
C ALA A 11 21.98 -1.66 6.87
N ILE A 12 21.40 -2.73 7.41
CA ILE A 12 20.12 -3.28 6.95
C ILE A 12 18.99 -2.30 7.28
N LEU A 13 18.95 -1.80 8.51
CA LEU A 13 17.96 -0.81 8.95
C LEU A 13 18.01 0.46 8.10
N LEU A 14 19.22 1.00 7.86
CA LEU A 14 19.39 2.16 7.00
C LEU A 14 18.89 1.87 5.57
N ARG A 15 19.20 0.70 5.01
CA ARG A 15 18.74 0.33 3.68
C ARG A 15 17.21 0.20 3.62
N ALA A 16 16.59 -0.43 4.61
CA ALA A 16 15.15 -0.54 4.72
C ALA A 16 14.48 0.84 4.89
N ALA A 17 15.06 1.72 5.72
CA ALA A 17 14.57 3.09 5.90
C ALA A 17 14.66 3.91 4.61
N LEU A 18 15.75 3.80 3.85
CA LEU A 18 15.89 4.44 2.54
C LEU A 18 14.84 3.94 1.54
N TRP A 19 14.59 2.62 1.52
CA TRP A 19 13.51 2.06 0.70
C TRP A 19 12.13 2.55 1.13
N LEU A 20 11.86 2.64 2.42
CA LEU A 20 10.60 3.17 2.93
C LEU A 20 10.41 4.64 2.58
N ALA A 21 11.47 5.44 2.70
CA ALA A 21 11.45 6.86 2.31
C ALA A 21 11.18 7.07 0.82
N LEU A 22 11.49 6.09 -0.04
CA LEU A 22 11.15 6.10 -1.46
C LEU A 22 9.75 5.52 -1.74
N LEU A 23 9.45 4.35 -1.17
CA LEU A 23 8.22 3.60 -1.43
C LEU A 23 6.99 4.31 -0.87
N ALA A 24 7.07 4.92 0.31
CA ALA A 24 5.95 5.61 0.92
C ALA A 24 5.43 6.77 0.05
N PRO A 25 6.24 7.78 -0.33
CA PRO A 25 5.76 8.87 -1.18
C PRO A 25 5.32 8.35 -2.55
N LEU A 26 6.03 7.40 -3.15
CA LEU A 26 5.61 6.79 -4.42
C LEU A 26 4.22 6.17 -4.31
N PHE A 27 3.97 5.42 -3.23
CA PHE A 27 2.69 4.77 -2.99
C PHE A 27 1.57 5.80 -2.80
N TYR A 28 1.77 6.78 -1.90
CA TYR A 28 0.74 7.80 -1.65
C TYR A 28 0.47 8.67 -2.88
N SER A 29 1.49 9.03 -3.66
CA SER A 29 1.33 9.81 -4.89
C SER A 29 0.57 9.01 -5.96
N THR A 30 0.95 7.76 -6.21
CA THR A 30 0.28 6.92 -7.22
C THR A 30 -1.14 6.56 -6.81
N TYR A 31 -1.38 6.25 -5.53
CA TYR A 31 -2.72 6.01 -4.98
C TYR A 31 -3.59 7.27 -5.05
N GLY A 32 -3.06 8.43 -4.66
CA GLY A 32 -3.77 9.71 -4.75
C GLY A 32 -4.12 10.07 -6.20
N PHE A 33 -3.18 9.88 -7.12
CA PHE A 33 -3.41 10.09 -8.55
C PHE A 33 -4.47 9.14 -9.11
N ALA A 34 -4.42 7.85 -8.75
CA ALA A 34 -5.44 6.87 -9.14
C ALA A 34 -6.84 7.30 -8.64
N ASN A 35 -6.97 7.68 -7.37
CA ASN A 35 -8.24 8.15 -6.82
C ASN A 35 -8.74 9.44 -7.51
N TRP A 36 -7.85 10.39 -7.78
CA TRP A 36 -8.20 11.60 -8.52
C TRP A 36 -8.64 11.29 -9.96
N LEU A 37 -7.96 10.37 -10.63
CA LEU A 37 -8.34 9.96 -11.98
C LEU A 37 -9.71 9.27 -11.99
N ALA A 38 -9.98 8.40 -11.02
CA ALA A 38 -11.28 7.76 -10.88
C ALA A 38 -12.40 8.74 -10.52
N SER A 39 -12.12 9.80 -9.75
CA SER A 39 -13.15 10.83 -9.45
C SER A 39 -13.50 11.70 -10.66
N ARG A 40 -12.65 11.75 -11.69
CA ARG A 40 -12.88 12.49 -12.94
C ARG A 40 -13.60 11.71 -14.04
N ARG A 41 -13.79 10.39 -13.85
CA ARG A 41 -14.44 9.54 -14.85
C ARG A 41 -15.90 9.29 -14.46
N ASP A 42 -16.78 10.20 -14.87
CA ASP A 42 -18.24 10.08 -14.66
C ASP A 42 -18.90 9.04 -15.59
N ASP A 43 -18.20 8.64 -16.66
CA ASP A 43 -18.75 7.83 -17.75
C ASP A 43 -18.56 6.30 -17.56
N VAL A 44 -18.02 5.85 -16.43
CA VAL A 44 -17.74 4.41 -16.17
C VAL A 44 -18.71 3.83 -15.17
N GLY A 45 -19.33 2.72 -15.59
CA GLY A 45 -20.28 1.95 -14.79
C GLY A 45 -19.65 1.37 -13.54
N SER A 46 -20.49 1.25 -12.51
CA SER A 46 -20.19 0.58 -11.25
C SER A 46 -20.69 -0.85 -11.25
N ILE A 47 -19.87 -1.80 -10.80
CA ILE A 47 -20.32 -3.15 -10.50
C ILE A 47 -20.71 -3.17 -9.03
N VAL A 48 -22.01 -3.25 -8.74
CA VAL A 48 -22.54 -3.41 -7.38
C VAL A 48 -23.58 -4.52 -7.39
N PHE A 49 -23.42 -5.47 -6.48
CA PHE A 49 -24.39 -6.53 -6.30
C PHE A 49 -25.44 -6.14 -5.26
N ALA A 50 -26.65 -6.68 -5.38
CA ALA A 50 -27.77 -6.29 -4.51
C ALA A 50 -27.48 -6.56 -3.02
N TRP A 51 -26.80 -7.66 -2.70
CA TRP A 51 -26.44 -8.06 -1.34
C TRP A 51 -25.40 -7.14 -0.67
N GLU A 52 -24.61 -6.38 -1.45
CA GLU A 52 -23.60 -5.48 -0.89
C GLU A 52 -24.22 -4.30 -0.14
N ARG A 53 -25.48 -3.97 -0.43
CA ARG A 53 -26.22 -2.90 0.26
C ARG A 53 -26.57 -3.25 1.71
N ASP A 54 -26.60 -4.54 2.03
CA ASP A 54 -26.98 -5.03 3.35
C ASP A 54 -25.79 -5.14 4.31
N ILE A 55 -24.57 -4.86 3.83
CA ILE A 55 -23.36 -4.91 4.65
C ILE A 55 -23.11 -3.53 5.28
N PRO A 56 -23.29 -3.36 6.60
CA PRO A 56 -23.05 -2.09 7.26
C PRO A 56 -21.55 -1.78 7.30
N PHE A 57 -21.22 -0.48 7.28
CA PHE A 57 -19.85 -0.04 7.51
C PHE A 57 -19.42 -0.34 8.95
N MET A 58 -18.33 -1.10 9.10
CA MET A 58 -17.78 -1.47 10.41
C MET A 58 -16.55 -0.62 10.71
N ALA A 59 -16.72 0.54 11.35
CA ALA A 59 -15.63 1.49 11.57
C ALA A 59 -14.41 0.90 12.29
N TRP A 60 -14.60 -0.08 13.19
CA TRP A 60 -13.49 -0.73 13.88
C TRP A 60 -12.55 -1.53 12.95
N THR A 61 -13.01 -1.97 11.77
CA THR A 61 -12.16 -2.69 10.80
C THR A 61 -11.13 -1.79 10.12
N ILE A 62 -11.29 -0.46 10.25
CA ILE A 62 -10.26 0.52 9.85
C ILE A 62 -8.97 0.26 10.62
N VAL A 63 -9.02 -0.10 11.91
CA VAL A 63 -7.81 -0.31 12.73
C VAL A 63 -6.99 -1.51 12.22
N PRO A 64 -7.56 -2.72 12.05
CA PRO A 64 -6.88 -3.82 11.37
C PRO A 64 -6.38 -3.45 9.98
N TYR A 65 -7.14 -2.71 9.18
CA TYR A 65 -6.70 -2.27 7.85
C TYR A 65 -5.44 -1.40 7.92
N TRP A 66 -5.38 -0.43 8.84
CA TRP A 66 -4.21 0.43 9.03
C TRP A 66 -2.97 -0.35 9.48
N SER A 67 -3.14 -1.45 10.22
CA SER A 67 -2.04 -2.31 10.66
C SER A 67 -1.23 -2.88 9.50
N ILE A 68 -1.82 -3.01 8.30
CA ILE A 68 -1.11 -3.46 7.10
C ILE A 68 0.07 -2.52 6.77
N ASN A 69 -0.07 -1.21 6.98
CA ASN A 69 1.03 -0.26 6.74
C ASN A 69 2.20 -0.51 7.70
N LEU A 70 1.89 -0.85 8.95
CA LEU A 70 2.90 -1.20 9.94
C LEU A 70 3.62 -2.49 9.55
N PHE A 71 2.88 -3.54 9.19
CA PHE A 71 3.46 -4.81 8.73
C PHE A 71 4.27 -4.66 7.44
N TYR A 72 3.82 -3.80 6.52
CA TYR A 72 4.55 -3.47 5.30
C TYR A 72 5.94 -2.92 5.64
N GLY A 73 6.02 -1.91 6.52
CA GLY A 73 7.30 -1.36 6.96
C GLY A 73 8.15 -2.35 7.75
N LEU A 74 7.53 -3.04 8.70
CA LEU A 74 8.20 -4.01 9.55
C LEU A 74 8.81 -5.17 8.75
N SER A 75 8.14 -5.63 7.69
CA SER A 75 8.65 -6.72 6.85
C SER A 75 9.98 -6.39 6.17
N LEU A 76 10.23 -5.12 5.81
CA LEU A 76 11.52 -4.69 5.28
C LEU A 76 12.59 -4.64 6.39
N LEU A 77 12.22 -4.18 7.58
CA LEU A 77 13.12 -4.06 8.73
C LEU A 77 13.53 -5.42 9.33
N LEU A 78 12.68 -6.44 9.21
CA LEU A 78 12.92 -7.81 9.71
C LEU A 78 13.77 -8.68 8.77
N ASN A 79 14.30 -8.14 7.67
CA ASN A 79 15.17 -8.92 6.76
C ASN A 79 16.56 -9.17 7.35
N ASP A 80 17.10 -10.36 7.17
CA ASP A 80 18.45 -10.71 7.64
C ASP A 80 19.59 -10.19 6.76
N THR A 81 19.27 -9.72 5.54
CA THR A 81 20.27 -9.26 4.57
C THR A 81 19.79 -8.05 3.77
N ARG A 82 20.72 -7.16 3.38
CA ARG A 82 20.42 -6.01 2.50
C ARG A 82 19.82 -6.44 1.17
N ARG A 83 20.30 -7.56 0.60
CA ARG A 83 19.77 -8.13 -0.64
C ARG A 83 18.32 -8.62 -0.48
N GLY A 84 17.96 -9.12 0.71
CA GLY A 84 16.58 -9.45 1.06
C GLY A 84 15.68 -8.23 1.02
N VAL A 85 16.12 -7.13 1.66
CA VAL A 85 15.43 -5.82 1.61
C VAL A 85 15.24 -5.36 0.16
N ASP A 86 16.30 -5.35 -0.65
CA ASP A 86 16.24 -4.91 -2.06
C ASP A 86 15.28 -5.77 -2.89
N ARG A 87 15.29 -7.09 -2.69
CA ARG A 87 14.39 -8.01 -3.39
C ARG A 87 12.93 -7.79 -2.98
N LEU A 88 12.67 -7.58 -1.70
CA LEU A 88 11.32 -7.33 -1.20
C LEU A 88 10.80 -5.97 -1.70
N ALA A 89 11.62 -4.92 -1.60
CA ALA A 89 11.30 -3.60 -2.15
C ALA A 89 11.03 -3.65 -3.65
N GLY A 90 11.82 -4.40 -4.43
CA GLY A 90 11.59 -4.62 -5.85
C GLY A 90 10.24 -5.32 -6.15
N ARG A 91 9.83 -6.27 -5.31
CA ARG A 91 8.49 -6.89 -5.40
C ARG A 91 7.38 -5.88 -5.12
N TYR A 92 7.56 -5.00 -4.15
CA TYR A 92 6.61 -3.92 -3.86
C TYR A 92 6.48 -2.95 -5.04
N LEU A 93 7.60 -2.52 -5.62
CA LEU A 93 7.57 -1.69 -6.83
C LEU A 93 6.87 -2.38 -8.00
N THR A 94 7.13 -3.67 -8.21
CA THR A 94 6.50 -4.44 -9.30
C THR A 94 4.99 -4.54 -9.09
N ALA A 95 4.56 -4.89 -7.88
CA ALA A 95 3.14 -4.96 -7.55
C ALA A 95 2.45 -3.60 -7.71
N GLN A 96 3.10 -2.51 -7.27
CA GLN A 96 2.61 -1.15 -7.46
C GLN A 96 2.50 -0.79 -8.94
N ALA A 97 3.52 -1.05 -9.74
CA ALA A 97 3.50 -0.76 -11.17
C ALA A 97 2.38 -1.53 -11.89
N ILE A 98 2.20 -2.81 -11.57
CA ILE A 98 1.11 -3.63 -12.11
C ILE A 98 -0.23 -3.05 -11.67
N ALA A 99 -0.43 -2.75 -10.39
CA ALA A 99 -1.68 -2.21 -9.87
C ALA A 99 -2.05 -0.87 -10.51
N VAL A 100 -1.08 0.06 -10.61
CA VAL A 100 -1.27 1.37 -11.26
C VAL A 100 -1.58 1.20 -12.74
N THR A 101 -0.86 0.32 -13.45
CA THR A 101 -1.10 0.05 -14.87
C THR A 101 -2.50 -0.53 -15.09
N CYS A 102 -2.89 -1.55 -14.31
CA CYS A 102 -4.22 -2.13 -14.37
C CYS A 102 -5.30 -1.09 -14.06
N PHE A 103 -5.09 -0.22 -13.08
CA PHE A 103 -6.04 0.83 -12.72
C PHE A 103 -6.22 1.86 -13.85
N ILE A 104 -5.14 2.23 -14.54
CA ILE A 104 -5.18 3.14 -15.69
C ILE A 104 -5.89 2.49 -16.88
N LEU A 105 -5.58 1.22 -17.17
CA LEU A 105 -6.13 0.46 -18.31
C LEU A 105 -7.60 0.05 -18.10
N PHE A 106 -7.97 -0.30 -16.87
CA PHE A 106 -9.30 -0.77 -16.48
C PHE A 106 -9.89 0.16 -15.41
N PRO A 107 -10.33 1.38 -15.80
CA PRO A 107 -10.92 2.31 -14.86
C PRO A 107 -12.26 1.80 -14.34
N LEU A 108 -12.27 1.26 -13.13
CA LEU A 108 -13.50 0.97 -12.41
C LEU A 108 -13.82 2.14 -11.49
N ARG A 109 -15.06 2.63 -11.52
CA ARG A 109 -15.51 3.68 -10.63
C ARG A 109 -15.85 3.08 -9.26
N ALA A 110 -15.45 3.75 -8.19
CA ALA A 110 -15.99 3.45 -6.86
C ALA A 110 -17.46 3.91 -6.81
N THR A 111 -18.37 2.96 -6.64
CA THR A 111 -19.82 3.21 -6.70
C THR A 111 -20.38 3.85 -5.45
N PHE A 112 -19.82 3.48 -4.30
CA PHE A 112 -20.38 3.85 -3.01
C PHE A 112 -19.76 5.16 -2.54
N VAL A 113 -20.61 6.13 -2.23
CA VAL A 113 -20.21 7.34 -1.49
C VAL A 113 -19.56 6.86 -0.20
N ARG A 114 -18.33 7.32 0.07
CA ARG A 114 -17.58 6.96 1.27
C ARG A 114 -18.45 7.36 2.48
N PRO A 115 -18.94 6.41 3.30
CA PRO A 115 -19.72 6.79 4.46
C PRO A 115 -18.83 7.62 5.38
N GLU A 116 -19.34 8.77 5.80
CA GLU A 116 -18.73 9.56 6.87
C GLU A 116 -18.59 8.64 8.10
N PRO A 117 -17.39 8.48 8.68
CA PRO A 117 -17.27 7.84 9.97
C PRO A 117 -18.08 8.69 10.96
N SER A 118 -19.24 8.20 11.38
CA SER A 118 -20.02 8.82 12.44
C SER A 118 -19.21 8.73 13.72
N GLY A 119 -18.54 9.84 14.07
CA GLY A 119 -18.11 10.14 15.43
C GLY A 119 -19.22 10.89 16.13
#